data_AF-A0A2M8F087-F1
#
_entry.id   AF-A0A2M8F087-F1
#
_cell.length_a   1.000
_cell.length_b   1.000
_cell.length_c   1.000
_cell.angle_alpha   90.00
_cell.angle_beta   90.00
_cell.angle_gamma   90.00
#
_symmetry.space_group_name_H-M   'P 1'
#
loop_
_entity.id
_entity.type
_entity.pdbx_description
1 polymer ?
#
loop_
_entity_poly.entity_id
_entity_poly.type
_entity_poly.pdbx_seq_one_letter_code
_entity_poly.pdbx_strand_id
1 'polypeptide(L)'
;MLHRFIQYIKQNTILITVIFFGFLFQMIMIMPSGSFYCFDDRCGIHFWSVHSHDSIWHLALSSASFNSIPFQIPTLSDHVLTGYNILLDIIVYLLSLTGLSGLFIFFKIIPLIWFAAFTYLGIKVSRIMHNDAIFSAVLLFFFYFAGSFGYILTLYHHNTLAQSGNILAMQSGNMLTNLQ
;
A
#
# COMPACT_ATOMS: atom_id res chain seq x y z
N MET A 1 -7.37 26.89 -6.02
CA MET A 1 -6.11 26.14 -5.82
C MET A 1 -6.07 24.88 -6.69
N LEU A 2 -7.05 23.97 -6.57
CA LEU A 2 -7.13 22.73 -7.35
C LEU A 2 -7.14 22.94 -8.89
N HIS A 3 -7.85 23.96 -9.38
CA HIS A 3 -7.88 24.27 -10.82
C HIS A 3 -6.49 24.56 -11.41
N ARG A 4 -5.67 25.37 -10.72
CA ARG A 4 -4.30 25.68 -11.14
C ARG A 4 -3.38 24.45 -11.11
N PHE A 5 -3.61 23.56 -10.16
CA PHE A 5 -2.89 22.29 -10.07
C PHE A 5 -3.20 21.37 -11.26
N ILE A 6 -4.48 21.18 -11.58
CA ILE A 6 -4.90 20.36 -12.73
C ILE A 6 -4.37 20.96 -14.04
N GLN A 7 -4.44 22.29 -14.18
CA GLN A 7 -3.90 22.97 -15.36
C GLN A 7 -2.39 22.75 -15.50
N TYR A 8 -1.64 22.83 -14.40
CA TYR A 8 -0.20 22.56 -14.39
C TYR A 8 0.12 21.14 -14.87
N ILE A 9 -0.60 20.12 -14.40
CA ILE A 9 -0.40 18.74 -14.88
C ILE A 9 -0.73 18.65 -16.37
N LYS A 10 -1.87 19.22 -16.80
CA LYS A 10 -2.33 19.17 -18.21
C LYS A 10 -1.35 19.81 -19.19
N GLN A 11 -0.59 20.81 -18.76
CA GLN A 11 0.41 21.49 -19.58
C GLN A 11 1.72 20.70 -19.73
N ASN A 12 1.96 19.71 -18.87
CA ASN A 12 3.23 19.01 -18.79
C ASN A 12 3.05 17.52 -19.08
N THR A 13 3.26 17.13 -20.34
CA THR A 13 3.11 15.73 -20.79
C THR A 13 3.95 14.75 -19.99
N ILE A 14 5.18 15.14 -19.60
CA ILE A 14 6.06 14.26 -18.81
C ILE A 14 5.47 13.92 -17.43
N LEU A 15 4.80 14.88 -16.79
CA LEU A 15 4.12 14.65 -15.51
C LEU A 15 2.92 13.71 -15.69
N ILE A 16 2.13 13.91 -16.74
CA ILE A 16 1.02 13.01 -17.07
C ILE A 16 1.54 11.58 -17.25
N THR A 17 2.61 11.40 -18.03
CA THR A 17 3.20 10.09 -18.28
C THR A 17 3.66 9.41 -16.99
N VAL A 18 4.44 10.10 -16.14
CA VAL A 18 4.93 9.55 -14.87
C VAL A 18 3.78 9.20 -13.92
N ILE A 19 2.78 10.08 -13.79
CA ILE A 19 1.61 9.83 -12.94
C ILE A 19 0.79 8.66 -13.46
N PHE A 20 0.58 8.56 -14.77
CA PHE A 20 -0.19 7.48 -15.38
C PHE A 20 0.49 6.12 -15.17
N PHE A 21 1.77 6.00 -15.51
CA PHE A 21 2.49 4.74 -15.29
C PHE A 21 2.70 4.43 -13.81
N GLY A 22 2.93 5.44 -12.98
CA GLY A 22 3.00 5.29 -11.53
C GLY A 22 1.69 4.74 -10.96
N PHE A 23 0.56 5.30 -11.41
CA PHE A 23 -0.78 4.81 -11.05
C PHE A 23 -0.96 3.35 -11.47
N LEU A 24 -0.71 3.02 -12.73
CA LEU A 24 -0.87 1.65 -13.22
C LEU A 24 -0.02 0.67 -12.43
N PHE A 25 1.26 0.98 -12.22
CA PHE A 25 2.17 0.08 -11.52
C PHE A 25 1.74 -0.14 -10.07
N GLN A 26 1.42 0.93 -9.34
CA GLN A 26 0.98 0.85 -7.96
C GLN A 26 -0.35 0.09 -7.84
N MET A 27 -1.31 0.36 -8.71
CA MET A 27 -2.61 -0.32 -8.68
C MET A 27 -2.53 -1.79 -9.09
N ILE A 28 -1.68 -2.16 -10.07
CA ILE A 28 -1.45 -3.56 -10.45
C ILE A 28 -0.88 -4.36 -9.28
N MET A 29 -0.03 -3.76 -8.45
CA MET A 29 0.56 -4.44 -7.30
C MET A 29 -0.41 -4.56 -6.12
N ILE A 30 -1.27 -3.56 -5.90
CA ILE A 30 -2.15 -3.50 -4.73
C ILE A 30 -3.52 -4.14 -5.01
N MET A 31 -4.18 -3.73 -6.09
CA MET A 31 -5.58 -4.05 -6.31
C MET A 31 -5.88 -5.54 -6.48
N PRO A 32 -5.04 -6.43 -7.03
CA PRO A 32 -5.38 -7.86 -7.06
C PRO A 32 -5.62 -8.47 -5.67
N SER A 33 -5.05 -7.86 -4.61
CA SER A 33 -5.27 -8.31 -3.24
C SER A 33 -6.71 -8.03 -2.77
N GLY A 34 -7.22 -8.91 -1.90
CA GLY A 34 -8.59 -8.85 -1.40
C GLY A 34 -9.67 -9.32 -2.39
N SER A 35 -9.27 -9.77 -3.58
CA SER A 35 -10.18 -10.40 -4.54
C SER A 35 -10.26 -11.92 -4.30
N PHE A 36 -11.42 -12.50 -4.61
CA PHE A 36 -11.65 -13.94 -4.46
C PHE A 36 -11.19 -14.68 -5.72
N TYR A 37 -10.36 -15.71 -5.56
CA TYR A 37 -9.84 -16.54 -6.65
C TYR A 37 -10.01 -18.03 -6.32
N CYS A 38 -10.18 -18.83 -7.36
CA CYS A 38 -10.21 -20.28 -7.29
C CYS A 38 -9.07 -20.86 -8.14
N PHE A 39 -8.32 -21.80 -7.58
CA PHE A 39 -7.23 -22.52 -8.26
C PHE A 39 -7.30 -24.00 -7.89
N ASP A 40 -7.37 -24.89 -8.89
CA ASP A 40 -7.41 -26.36 -8.74
C ASP A 40 -8.29 -26.81 -7.56
N ASP A 41 -9.58 -26.44 -7.60
CA ASP A 41 -10.63 -26.71 -6.62
C ASP A 41 -10.53 -26.01 -5.25
N ARG A 42 -9.53 -25.15 -5.04
CA ARG A 42 -9.41 -24.34 -3.81
C ARG A 42 -9.76 -22.90 -4.10
N CYS A 43 -10.76 -22.39 -3.39
CA CYS A 43 -11.13 -20.98 -3.47
C CYS A 43 -10.75 -20.24 -2.18
N GLY A 44 -10.33 -18.99 -2.33
CA GLY A 44 -9.95 -18.16 -1.19
C GLY A 44 -9.76 -16.70 -1.57
N ILE A 45 -9.51 -15.89 -0.54
CA ILE A 45 -9.13 -14.49 -0.72
C ILE A 45 -7.65 -14.45 -1.07
N HIS A 46 -7.34 -13.84 -2.21
CA HIS A 46 -5.97 -13.68 -2.65
C HIS A 46 -5.31 -12.47 -2.00
N PHE A 47 -4.10 -12.67 -1.50
CA PHE A 47 -3.21 -11.62 -1.04
C PHE A 47 -1.93 -11.70 -1.87
N TRP A 48 -1.59 -10.60 -2.55
CA TRP A 48 -0.31 -10.53 -3.23
C TRP A 48 0.83 -10.54 -2.21
N SER A 49 1.96 -11.17 -2.53
CA SER A 49 3.10 -11.45 -1.63
C SER A 49 3.36 -10.34 -0.60
N VAL A 50 3.53 -9.10 -1.03
CA VAL A 50 3.87 -7.96 -0.15
C VAL A 50 2.76 -7.57 0.84
N HIS A 51 1.53 -8.00 0.59
CA HIS A 51 0.39 -7.74 1.46
C HIS A 51 0.03 -8.95 2.33
N SER A 52 0.68 -10.11 2.19
CA SER A 52 0.23 -11.33 2.87
C SER A 52 0.36 -11.29 4.40
N HIS A 53 1.14 -10.39 4.97
CA HIS A 53 1.34 -10.28 6.41
C HIS A 53 0.58 -9.08 7.00
N ASP A 54 1.05 -7.86 6.75
CA ASP A 54 0.54 -6.67 7.43
C ASP A 54 -0.90 -6.34 7.08
N SER A 55 -1.35 -6.61 5.83
CA SER A 55 -2.73 -6.31 5.47
C SER A 55 -3.75 -7.17 6.22
N ILE A 56 -3.40 -8.43 6.54
CA ILE A 56 -4.26 -9.32 7.31
C ILE A 56 -4.42 -8.77 8.72
N TRP A 57 -3.33 -8.27 9.31
CA TRP A 57 -3.35 -7.62 10.61
C TRP A 57 -4.25 -6.37 10.62
N HIS A 58 -4.08 -5.49 9.63
CA HIS A 58 -4.92 -4.29 9.50
C HIS A 58 -6.41 -4.63 9.34
N LEU A 59 -6.72 -5.63 8.52
CA LEU A 59 -8.08 -6.08 8.30
C LEU A 59 -8.69 -6.69 9.58
N ALA A 60 -7.93 -7.50 10.31
CA ALA A 60 -8.37 -8.09 11.58
C ALA A 60 -8.65 -7.03 12.66
N LEU A 61 -7.77 -6.01 12.76
CA LEU A 61 -8.00 -4.86 13.64
C LEU A 61 -9.28 -4.13 13.24
N SER A 62 -9.42 -3.79 11.96
CA SER A 62 -10.59 -3.05 11.47
C SER A 62 -11.90 -3.80 11.66
N SER A 63 -11.89 -5.15 11.65
CA SER A 63 -13.11 -5.95 11.80
C SER A 63 -13.50 -6.21 13.25
N ALA A 64 -12.52 -6.39 14.14
CA ALA A 64 -12.77 -6.89 15.49
C ALA A 64 -12.48 -5.87 16.60
N SER A 65 -11.37 -5.11 16.49
CA SER A 65 -10.81 -4.36 17.61
C SER A 65 -11.61 -3.13 18.04
N PHE A 66 -12.37 -2.53 17.12
CA PHE A 66 -13.03 -1.24 17.36
C PHE A 66 -14.52 -1.35 17.73
N ASN A 67 -15.02 -2.58 17.95
CA ASN A 67 -16.38 -2.82 18.42
C ASN A 67 -16.54 -2.66 19.94
N SER A 68 -15.45 -2.47 20.68
CA SER A 68 -15.44 -2.33 22.14
C SER A 68 -14.53 -1.21 22.60
N ILE A 69 -14.78 -0.67 23.80
CA ILE A 69 -13.84 0.19 24.51
C ILE A 69 -13.52 -0.48 25.85
N PRO A 70 -12.23 -0.76 26.17
CA PRO A 70 -11.03 -0.47 25.37
C PRO A 70 -10.94 -1.32 24.09
N PHE A 71 -10.17 -0.84 23.11
CA PHE A 71 -9.91 -1.58 21.88
C PHE A 71 -9.13 -2.87 22.19
N GLN A 72 -9.56 -3.99 21.62
CA GLN A 72 -9.00 -5.31 21.92
C GLN A 72 -8.04 -5.80 20.83
N ILE A 73 -7.06 -6.61 21.22
CA ILE A 73 -6.18 -7.30 20.27
C ILE A 73 -6.96 -8.46 19.62
N PRO A 74 -7.04 -8.55 18.28
CA PRO A 74 -7.92 -9.51 17.61
C PRO A 74 -7.41 -10.96 17.73
N THR A 75 -6.13 -11.14 18.06
CA THR A 75 -5.48 -12.45 18.21
C THR A 75 -5.29 -12.90 19.66
N LEU A 76 -5.61 -12.04 20.64
CA LEU A 76 -5.39 -12.29 22.07
C LEU A 76 -6.61 -11.84 22.87
N SER A 77 -7.38 -12.80 23.38
CA SER A 77 -8.56 -12.54 24.20
C SER A 77 -8.18 -11.78 25.47
N ASP A 78 -9.06 -10.86 25.90
CA ASP A 78 -8.91 -10.04 27.11
C ASP A 78 -7.68 -9.12 27.16
N HIS A 79 -6.99 -8.94 26.03
CA HIS A 79 -5.85 -8.01 25.93
C HIS A 79 -6.23 -6.72 25.19
N VAL A 80 -5.79 -5.59 25.77
CA VAL A 80 -6.00 -4.25 25.20
C VAL A 80 -4.94 -3.97 24.13
N LEU A 81 -5.39 -3.42 23.00
CA LEU A 81 -4.53 -2.93 21.95
C LEU A 81 -3.78 -1.68 22.44
N THR A 82 -2.45 -1.80 22.58
CA THR A 82 -1.57 -0.71 23.04
C THR A 82 -0.34 -0.59 22.14
N GLY A 83 0.25 0.61 22.06
CA GLY A 83 1.49 0.83 21.33
C GLY A 83 1.41 0.69 19.80
N TYR A 84 0.21 0.76 19.21
CA TYR A 84 -0.01 0.53 17.78
C TYR A 84 -0.62 1.75 17.07
N ASN A 85 -0.27 1.97 15.80
CA ASN A 85 -0.83 3.03 14.98
C ASN A 85 -2.17 2.61 14.36
N ILE A 86 -3.26 3.02 14.99
CA ILE A 86 -4.63 2.59 14.65
C ILE A 86 -5.33 3.44 13.59
N LEU A 87 -4.70 4.50 13.07
CA LEU A 87 -5.44 5.51 12.27
C LEU A 87 -6.04 4.91 10.99
N LEU A 88 -5.24 4.12 10.26
CA LEU A 88 -5.70 3.45 9.04
C LEU A 88 -6.84 2.48 9.35
N ASP A 89 -6.67 1.68 10.40
CA ASP A 89 -7.61 0.62 10.78
C ASP A 89 -8.95 1.19 11.22
N ILE A 90 -8.94 2.30 11.97
CA ILE A 90 -10.15 3.04 12.34
C ILE A 90 -10.85 3.60 11.11
N ILE A 91 -10.11 4.18 10.15
CA ILE A 91 -10.71 4.69 8.92
C ILE A 91 -11.39 3.55 8.15
N VAL A 92 -10.74 2.40 8.04
CA VAL A 92 -11.30 1.21 7.37
C VAL A 92 -12.55 0.72 8.11
N TYR A 93 -12.50 0.63 9.45
CA TYR A 93 -13.64 0.27 10.28
C TYR A 93 -14.82 1.22 10.07
N LEU A 94 -14.62 2.53 10.21
CA LEU A 94 -15.68 3.54 10.06
C LEU A 94 -16.31 3.50 8.65
N LEU A 95 -15.50 3.31 7.61
CA LEU A 95 -16.02 3.16 6.25
C LEU A 95 -16.78 1.84 6.09
N SER A 96 -16.38 0.77 6.77
CA SER A 96 -17.08 -0.53 6.71
C SER A 96 -18.50 -0.47 7.27
N LEU A 97 -18.78 0.48 8.18
CA LEU A 97 -20.14 0.74 8.70
C LEU A 97 -21.13 1.18 7.60
N THR A 98 -20.64 1.60 6.42
CA THR A 98 -21.50 1.91 5.26
C THR A 98 -22.01 0.67 4.52
N GLY A 99 -21.61 -0.53 4.95
CA GLY A 99 -21.96 -1.82 4.31
C GLY A 99 -20.94 -2.30 3.29
N LEU A 100 -19.86 -1.56 3.06
CA LEU A 100 -18.75 -1.99 2.21
C LEU A 100 -17.82 -2.93 2.97
N SER A 101 -17.32 -3.98 2.30
CA SER A 101 -16.36 -4.89 2.93
C SER A 101 -15.04 -4.18 3.25
N GLY A 102 -14.44 -4.52 4.39
CA GLY A 102 -13.11 -4.01 4.78
C GLY A 102 -12.04 -4.30 3.73
N LEU A 103 -12.10 -5.48 3.10
CA LEU A 103 -11.22 -5.87 1.98
C LEU A 103 -11.34 -4.89 0.80
N PHE A 104 -12.56 -4.55 0.40
CA PHE A 104 -12.78 -3.62 -0.70
C PHE A 104 -12.29 -2.21 -0.35
N ILE A 105 -12.58 -1.74 0.87
CA ILE A 105 -12.11 -0.43 1.33
C ILE A 105 -10.59 -0.39 1.32
N PHE A 106 -9.94 -1.38 1.95
CA PHE A 106 -8.50 -1.41 2.14
C PHE A 106 -7.72 -1.54 0.83
N PHE A 107 -8.14 -2.40 -0.10
CA PHE A 107 -7.38 -2.66 -1.34
C PHE A 107 -7.85 -1.90 -2.56
N LYS A 108 -9.05 -1.31 -2.55
CA LYS A 108 -9.61 -0.64 -3.73
C LYS A 108 -9.85 0.84 -3.50
N ILE A 109 -10.38 1.23 -2.34
CA ILE A 109 -10.71 2.64 -2.07
C ILE A 109 -9.50 3.39 -1.54
N ILE A 110 -8.91 2.92 -0.44
CA ILE A 110 -7.78 3.58 0.23
C ILE A 110 -6.60 3.82 -0.74
N PRO A 111 -6.18 2.85 -1.59
CA PRO A 111 -5.03 3.06 -2.47
C PRO A 111 -5.29 4.14 -3.53
N LEU A 112 -6.52 4.29 -4.02
CA LEU A 112 -6.88 5.36 -4.95
C LEU A 112 -6.81 6.74 -4.31
N ILE A 113 -7.39 6.87 -3.11
CA ILE A 113 -7.38 8.13 -2.35
C ILE A 113 -5.94 8.48 -1.99
N TRP A 114 -5.17 7.50 -1.51
CA TRP A 114 -3.79 7.70 -1.11
C TRP A 114 -2.92 8.08 -2.29
N PHE A 115 -3.07 7.41 -3.45
CA PHE A 115 -2.32 7.77 -4.66
C PHE A 115 -2.60 9.22 -5.08
N ALA A 116 -3.87 9.64 -5.10
CA ALA A 116 -4.22 11.02 -5.46
C ALA A 116 -3.66 12.04 -4.47
N ALA A 117 -3.79 11.78 -3.16
CA ALA A 117 -3.25 12.63 -2.11
C ALA A 117 -1.73 12.74 -2.18
N PHE A 118 -1.05 11.59 -2.33
CA PHE A 118 0.41 11.52 -2.38
C PHE A 118 0.97 12.20 -3.63
N THR A 119 0.32 12.03 -4.79
CA THR A 119 0.65 12.74 -6.03
C THR A 119 0.51 14.26 -5.85
N TYR A 120 -0.62 14.71 -5.30
CA TYR A 120 -0.86 16.13 -5.07
C TYR A 120 0.19 16.75 -4.13
N LEU A 121 0.46 16.07 -3.01
CA LEU A 121 1.46 16.52 -2.04
C LEU A 121 2.87 16.48 -2.63
N GLY A 122 3.22 15.44 -3.38
CA GLY A 122 4.51 15.29 -4.06
C GLY A 122 4.79 16.45 -5.02
N ILE A 123 3.82 16.81 -5.86
CA ILE A 123 3.93 17.97 -6.76
C ILE A 123 3.99 19.28 -5.97
N LYS A 124 3.22 19.39 -4.88
CA LYS A 124 3.25 20.61 -4.05
C LYS A 124 4.65 20.80 -3.44
N VAL A 125 5.22 19.74 -2.87
CA VAL A 125 6.57 19.75 -2.29
C VAL A 125 7.61 20.01 -3.37
N SER A 126 7.53 19.33 -4.52
CA SER A 126 8.50 19.53 -5.60
C SER A 126 8.53 20.99 -6.06
N ARG A 127 7.37 21.63 -6.22
CA ARG A 127 7.27 23.03 -6.64
C ARG A 127 7.73 24.03 -5.57
N ILE A 128 7.66 23.67 -4.29
CA ILE A 128 8.24 24.47 -3.20
C ILE A 128 9.77 24.40 -3.24
N MET A 129 10.33 23.21 -3.51
CA MET A 129 11.78 23.01 -3.57
C MET A 129 12.38 23.60 -4.85
N HIS A 130 11.76 23.31 -5.99
CA HIS A 130 12.20 23.77 -7.29
C HIS A 130 11.00 23.82 -8.26
N ASN A 131 10.64 25.02 -8.73
CA ASN A 131 9.47 25.23 -9.59
C ASN A 131 9.76 24.88 -11.06
N ASP A 132 10.15 23.62 -11.29
CA ASP A 132 10.41 23.03 -12.60
C ASP A 132 9.62 21.72 -12.79
N ALA A 133 9.13 21.51 -14.01
CA ALA A 133 8.29 20.36 -14.34
C ALA A 133 9.10 19.07 -14.46
N ILE A 134 10.34 19.13 -14.95
CA ILE A 134 11.22 17.97 -15.05
C ILE A 134 11.61 17.53 -13.64
N PHE A 135 12.00 18.47 -12.76
CA PHE A 135 12.27 18.17 -11.36
C PHE A 135 11.09 17.48 -10.67
N SER A 136 9.88 18.02 -10.87
CA SER A 136 8.66 17.41 -10.32
C SER A 136 8.43 16.00 -10.86
N ALA A 137 8.68 15.76 -12.15
CA ALA A 137 8.52 14.44 -12.77
C ALA A 137 9.55 13.43 -12.25
N VAL A 138 10.82 13.82 -12.10
CA VAL A 138 11.88 12.97 -11.55
C VAL A 138 11.59 12.63 -10.09
N LEU A 139 11.17 13.61 -9.28
CA LEU A 139 10.80 13.37 -7.89
C LEU A 139 9.63 12.39 -7.78
N LEU A 140 8.57 12.60 -8.56
CA LEU A 140 7.44 11.67 -8.60
C LEU A 140 7.83 10.28 -9.10
N PHE A 141 8.74 10.19 -10.07
CA PHE A 141 9.25 8.91 -10.54
C PHE A 141 9.89 8.12 -9.40
N PHE A 142 10.78 8.73 -8.62
CA PHE A 142 11.34 8.06 -7.45
C PHE A 142 10.28 7.75 -6.39
N PHE A 143 9.28 8.60 -6.21
CA PHE A 143 8.20 8.33 -5.26
C PHE A 143 7.37 7.10 -5.62
N TYR A 144 7.12 6.85 -6.91
CA TYR A 144 6.31 5.70 -7.34
C TYR A 144 7.11 4.44 -7.60
N PHE A 145 8.38 4.56 -7.97
CA PHE A 145 9.17 3.43 -8.46
C PHE A 145 10.41 3.13 -7.63
N ALA A 146 10.75 3.95 -6.62
CA ALA A 146 11.79 3.56 -5.68
C ALA A 146 11.30 2.36 -4.86
N GLY A 147 12.16 1.36 -4.78
CA GLY A 147 11.96 0.16 -3.99
C GLY A 147 13.30 -0.38 -3.52
N SER A 148 13.26 -1.43 -2.73
CA SER A 148 14.49 -2.07 -2.28
C SER A 148 15.16 -2.88 -3.41
N PHE A 149 16.49 -2.90 -3.41
CA PHE A 149 17.31 -3.81 -4.20
C PHE A 149 17.35 -5.25 -3.67
N GLY A 150 16.54 -5.61 -2.67
CA GLY A 150 16.48 -6.96 -2.09
C GLY A 150 16.18 -8.07 -3.10
N TYR A 151 15.54 -7.76 -4.24
CA TYR A 151 15.33 -8.71 -5.33
C TYR A 151 16.63 -9.24 -5.94
N ILE A 152 17.74 -8.48 -5.87
CA ILE A 152 19.06 -8.93 -6.32
C ILE A 152 19.54 -10.11 -5.47
N LEU A 153 19.30 -10.07 -4.17
CA LEU A 153 19.63 -11.17 -3.26
C LEU A 153 18.80 -12.41 -3.56
N THR A 154 17.50 -12.25 -3.82
CA THR A 154 16.63 -13.36 -4.22
C THR A 154 17.07 -14.00 -5.53
N LEU A 155 17.45 -13.19 -6.51
CA LEU A 155 18.00 -13.68 -7.77
C LEU A 155 19.29 -14.44 -7.57
N TYR A 156 20.21 -13.90 -6.76
CA TYR A 156 21.51 -14.52 -6.52
C TYR A 156 21.40 -15.88 -5.81
N HIS A 157 20.56 -15.99 -4.77
CA HIS A 157 20.44 -17.21 -3.98
C HIS A 157 19.45 -18.23 -4.53
N HIS A 158 18.38 -17.78 -5.20
CA HIS A 158 17.25 -18.64 -5.57
C HIS A 158 16.90 -18.61 -7.06
N ASN A 159 17.63 -17.85 -7.88
CA ASN A 159 17.36 -17.70 -9.33
C ASN A 159 15.90 -17.34 -9.63
N THR A 160 15.24 -16.61 -8.72
CA THR A 160 13.84 -16.20 -8.87
C THR A 160 13.63 -14.78 -8.35
N LEU A 161 12.70 -14.06 -8.97
CA LEU A 161 12.20 -12.78 -8.49
C LEU A 161 10.98 -12.95 -7.57
N ALA A 162 10.38 -14.14 -7.55
CA ALA A 162 9.23 -14.42 -6.71
C ALA A 162 9.61 -14.24 -5.24
N GLN A 163 8.68 -13.71 -4.43
CA GLN A 163 8.83 -13.52 -2.98
C GLN A 163 9.90 -12.50 -2.53
N SER A 164 10.60 -11.86 -3.48
CA SER A 164 11.60 -10.81 -3.20
C SER A 164 11.07 -9.66 -2.34
N GLY A 165 9.79 -9.33 -2.48
CA GLY A 165 9.12 -8.31 -1.68
C GLY A 165 8.98 -8.65 -0.19
N ASN A 166 9.08 -9.92 0.20
CA ASN A 166 8.87 -10.36 1.58
C ASN A 166 10.16 -10.34 2.42
N ILE A 167 11.33 -10.35 1.79
CA ILE A 167 12.63 -10.46 2.47
C ILE A 167 12.81 -9.33 3.49
N LEU A 168 12.45 -8.11 3.10
CA LEU A 168 12.56 -6.93 3.96
C LEU A 168 11.29 -6.59 4.72
N ALA A 169 10.13 -7.10 4.29
CA ALA A 169 8.87 -6.90 5.00
C ALA A 169 8.80 -7.77 6.26
N MET A 170 9.44 -8.94 6.28
CA MET A 170 9.39 -9.89 7.41
C MET A 170 10.74 -9.98 8.14
N GLN A 171 11.31 -8.86 8.59
CA GLN A 171 12.63 -8.84 9.25
C GLN A 171 12.71 -9.79 10.46
N SER A 172 11.64 -9.89 11.27
CA SER A 172 11.58 -10.78 12.43
C SER A 172 11.42 -12.26 12.03
N GLY A 173 10.57 -12.56 11.05
CA GLY A 173 10.38 -13.92 10.54
C GLY A 173 11.59 -14.46 9.76
N ASN A 174 12.31 -13.57 9.08
CA ASN A 174 13.51 -13.90 8.30
C ASN A 174 14.79 -13.82 9.14
N MET A 175 14.75 -13.39 10.41
CA MET A 175 15.93 -13.38 11.28
C MET A 175 16.48 -14.79 11.51
N LEU A 176 15.64 -15.82 11.41
CA LEU A 176 16.01 -17.22 11.55
C LEU A 176 16.37 -17.89 10.22
N THR A 177 16.15 -17.21 9.10
CA THR A 177 16.56 -17.67 7.78
C THR A 177 17.87 -16.98 7.43
N ASN A 178 18.85 -17.70 6.91
CA ASN A 178 20.17 -17.16 6.55
C ASN A 178 20.10 -16.32 5.24
N LEU A 179 19.02 -15.54 5.10
CA LEU A 179 18.63 -14.74 3.95
C LEU A 179 18.89 -13.24 4.18
N GLN A 180 19.51 -12.88 5.31
CA GLN A 180 19.97 -11.53 5.64
C GLN A 180 21.48 -11.39 5.38
#